data_AF-A0A816AI55-F1
#
_entry.id   AF-A0A816AI55-F1
#
_cell.length_a   1.000
_cell.length_b   1.000
_cell.length_c   1.000
_cell.angle_alpha   90.00
_cell.angle_beta   90.00
_cell.angle_gamma   90.00
#
_symmetry.space_group_name_H-M   'P 1'
#
loop_
_entity.id
_entity.type
_entity.pdbx_description
1 polymer ?
#
loop_
_entity_poly.entity_id
_entity_poly.type
_entity_poly.pdbx_seq_one_letter_code
_entity_poly.pdbx_strand_id
1 'polypeptide(L)'
;MESANSSGTNSVGLSGKDKGLYDLGTYFAQLVRWLHASLSKKTDGYISRHDITIRAIFLLNNVNYLLKRLENSPLLAIIQRCQPDLKSKYEDDFQMSLKDYTRCYTPLVIAIQQMLEYDNVNRLSDGKLRDRDREQLKESFASVNIAIDNLRQQCQEYIVSDVDLRYQLRTEGKMLIMDMFKTYYNKFANKDFTKNREKYIRYDPRMLESIIDNFFENRL
;
A
#
# COMPACT_ATOMS: atom_id res chain seq x y z
N MET A 1 -58.26 -14.99 -27.86
CA MET A 1 -58.52 -15.72 -26.60
C MET A 1 -57.25 -16.46 -26.26
N GLU A 2 -56.33 -15.74 -25.60
CA GLU A 2 -55.02 -16.24 -25.22
C GLU A 2 -55.12 -17.10 -23.98
N SER A 3 -54.48 -18.27 -24.07
CA SER A 3 -54.25 -19.24 -23.02
C SER A 3 -53.33 -18.66 -21.93
N ALA A 4 -53.85 -18.67 -20.70
CA ALA A 4 -53.09 -18.45 -19.48
C ALA A 4 -52.00 -19.52 -19.33
N ASN A 5 -50.74 -19.10 -19.22
CA ASN A 5 -49.65 -19.95 -18.76
C ASN A 5 -49.12 -19.39 -17.44
N SER A 6 -49.51 -20.04 -16.35
CA SER A 6 -49.06 -19.78 -14.98
C SER A 6 -47.61 -20.23 -14.81
N SER A 7 -46.70 -19.28 -14.68
CA SER A 7 -45.33 -19.55 -14.20
C SER A 7 -45.27 -19.20 -12.72
N GLY A 8 -45.68 -20.15 -11.89
CA GLY A 8 -45.53 -20.07 -10.44
C GLY A 8 -44.06 -19.98 -10.07
N THR A 9 -43.67 -18.88 -9.45
CA THR A 9 -42.39 -18.71 -8.79
C THR A 9 -42.33 -19.69 -7.61
N ASN A 10 -41.61 -20.80 -7.79
CA ASN A 10 -41.27 -21.72 -6.70
C ASN A 10 -40.35 -21.00 -5.71
N SER A 11 -40.94 -20.30 -4.75
CA SER A 11 -40.27 -19.95 -3.50
C SER A 11 -40.11 -21.23 -2.69
N VAL A 12 -38.97 -21.90 -2.88
CA VAL A 12 -38.58 -23.01 -2.01
C VAL A 12 -38.38 -22.40 -0.61
N GLY A 13 -39.40 -22.55 0.23
CA GLY A 13 -39.38 -22.05 1.60
C GLY A 13 -38.23 -22.69 2.38
N LEU A 14 -37.31 -21.87 2.87
CA LEU A 14 -36.24 -22.32 3.75
C LEU A 14 -36.85 -22.97 5.00
N SER A 15 -36.32 -24.13 5.39
CA SER A 15 -36.63 -24.76 6.68
C SER A 15 -36.44 -23.77 7.82
N GLY A 16 -37.21 -23.89 8.92
CA GLY A 16 -37.10 -22.97 10.06
C GLY A 16 -35.68 -22.81 10.63
N LYS A 17 -34.85 -23.86 10.56
CA LYS A 17 -33.42 -23.80 10.93
C LYS A 17 -32.58 -23.06 9.88
N ASP A 18 -32.85 -23.27 8.59
CA ASP A 18 -32.14 -22.59 7.49
C ASP A 18 -32.49 -21.10 7.43
N LYS A 19 -33.75 -20.75 7.72
CA LYS A 19 -34.19 -19.37 7.85
C LYS A 19 -33.49 -18.66 9.01
N GLY A 20 -33.41 -19.29 10.19
CA GLY A 20 -32.71 -18.72 11.34
C GLY A 20 -31.21 -18.46 11.10
N LEU A 21 -30.52 -19.38 10.42
CA LEU A 21 -29.12 -19.19 10.03
C LEU A 21 -28.95 -18.08 8.97
N TYR A 22 -29.89 -17.98 8.04
CA TYR A 22 -29.91 -16.93 7.02
C TYR A 22 -30.11 -15.53 7.65
N ASP A 23 -31.06 -15.41 8.57
CA ASP A 23 -31.34 -14.16 9.29
C ASP A 23 -30.12 -13.75 10.15
N LEU A 24 -29.48 -14.72 10.81
CA LEU A 24 -28.25 -14.51 11.57
C LEU A 24 -27.08 -14.02 10.68
N GLY A 25 -26.88 -14.67 9.53
CA GLY A 25 -25.87 -14.27 8.55
C GLY A 25 -26.10 -12.85 8.04
N THR A 26 -27.36 -12.51 7.75
CA THR A 26 -27.75 -11.17 7.29
C THR A 26 -27.46 -10.11 8.35
N TYR A 27 -27.80 -10.41 9.62
CA TYR A 27 -27.52 -9.52 10.74
C TYR A 27 -26.02 -9.25 10.92
N PHE A 28 -25.20 -10.28 10.95
CA PHE A 28 -23.75 -10.10 11.12
C PHE A 28 -23.10 -9.43 9.91
N ALA A 29 -23.54 -9.74 8.69
CA ALA A 29 -23.07 -9.04 7.50
C ALA A 29 -23.35 -7.53 7.61
N GLN A 30 -24.51 -7.15 8.16
CA GLN A 30 -24.84 -5.75 8.39
C GLN A 30 -23.96 -5.10 9.46
N LEU A 31 -23.65 -5.81 10.56
CA LEU A 31 -22.72 -5.32 11.58
C LEU A 31 -21.32 -5.09 11.03
N VAL A 32 -20.82 -6.02 10.22
CA VAL A 32 -19.48 -5.93 9.60
C VAL A 32 -19.42 -4.72 8.64
N ARG A 33 -20.47 -4.49 7.85
CA ARG A 33 -20.59 -3.29 7.00
C ARG A 33 -20.62 -2.00 7.81
N TRP A 34 -21.37 -1.95 8.91
CA TRP A 34 -21.42 -0.77 9.77
C TRP A 34 -20.08 -0.48 10.44
N LEU A 35 -19.37 -1.52 10.89
CA LEU A 35 -18.03 -1.39 11.42
C LEU A 35 -17.09 -0.79 10.36
N HIS A 36 -17.08 -1.37 9.15
CA HIS A 36 -16.24 -0.85 8.07
C HIS A 36 -16.58 0.61 7.73
N ALA A 37 -17.86 0.95 7.55
CA ALA A 37 -18.27 2.32 7.26
C ALA A 37 -17.87 3.30 8.37
N SER A 38 -17.95 2.87 9.64
CA SER A 38 -17.50 3.67 10.78
C SER A 38 -15.99 3.90 10.75
N LEU A 39 -15.20 2.87 10.44
CA LEU A 39 -13.75 2.96 10.28
C LEU A 39 -13.37 3.89 9.12
N SER A 40 -13.99 3.72 7.95
CA SER A 40 -13.78 4.59 6.79
C SER A 40 -14.10 6.05 7.12
N LYS A 41 -15.23 6.32 7.78
CA LYS A 41 -15.60 7.68 8.21
C LYS A 41 -14.61 8.26 9.22
N LYS A 42 -14.04 7.44 10.10
CA LYS A 42 -12.99 7.89 11.03
C LYS A 42 -11.75 8.37 10.27
N THR A 43 -11.51 7.86 9.06
CA THR A 43 -10.40 8.32 8.22
C THR A 43 -10.59 9.75 7.68
N ASP A 44 -11.81 10.29 7.67
CA ASP A 44 -12.08 11.65 7.19
C ASP A 44 -11.49 12.73 8.11
N GLY A 45 -11.15 12.37 9.35
CA GLY A 45 -10.47 13.24 10.30
C GLY A 45 -8.99 13.50 9.98
N TYR A 46 -8.41 12.82 8.99
CA TYR A 46 -7.04 13.05 8.55
C TYR A 46 -7.06 13.79 7.17
N ILE A 47 -6.55 15.03 7.14
CA ILE A 47 -6.77 16.08 6.11
C ILE A 47 -5.56 16.32 5.15
N SER A 48 -4.33 15.90 5.48
CA SER A 48 -3.07 16.17 4.74
C SER A 48 -2.61 15.09 3.71
N ARG A 49 -1.49 15.27 3.00
CA ARG A 49 -0.94 14.22 2.08
C ARG A 49 -0.29 13.05 2.81
N HIS A 50 0.43 13.29 3.92
CA HIS A 50 0.85 12.22 4.82
C HIS A 50 -0.36 11.47 5.39
N ASP A 51 -1.52 12.11 5.34
CA ASP A 51 -2.75 11.56 5.86
C ASP A 51 -3.30 10.44 4.97
N ILE A 52 -3.02 10.42 3.66
CA ILE A 52 -3.43 9.29 2.81
C ILE A 52 -2.76 8.00 3.28
N THR A 53 -1.47 8.05 3.63
CA THR A 53 -0.74 6.86 4.08
C THR A 53 -1.15 6.42 5.48
N ILE A 54 -1.32 7.33 6.45
CA ILE A 54 -1.83 6.93 7.78
C ILE A 54 -3.26 6.39 7.70
N ARG A 55 -4.12 6.97 6.84
CA ARG A 55 -5.48 6.46 6.58
C ARG A 55 -5.42 5.05 6.00
N ALA A 56 -4.55 4.82 5.03
CA ALA A 56 -4.29 3.51 4.46
C ALA A 56 -3.81 2.51 5.52
N ILE A 57 -2.81 2.86 6.33
CA ILE A 57 -2.31 2.01 7.42
C ILE A 57 -3.41 1.69 8.44
N PHE A 58 -4.22 2.69 8.81
CA PHE A 58 -5.34 2.49 9.72
C PHE A 58 -6.35 1.49 9.14
N LEU A 59 -6.74 1.65 7.87
CA LEU A 59 -7.67 0.73 7.21
C LEU A 59 -7.06 -0.66 7.06
N LEU A 60 -5.80 -0.77 6.62
CA LEU A 60 -5.08 -2.05 6.50
C LEU A 60 -5.06 -2.81 7.83
N ASN A 61 -4.72 -2.15 8.94
CA ASN A 61 -4.74 -2.78 10.27
C ASN A 61 -6.12 -3.33 10.63
N ASN A 62 -7.17 -2.52 10.46
CA ASN A 62 -8.51 -2.90 10.89
C ASN A 62 -9.17 -3.92 9.95
N VAL A 63 -9.01 -3.77 8.63
CA VAL A 63 -9.54 -4.70 7.63
C VAL A 63 -8.81 -6.03 7.69
N ASN A 64 -7.48 -6.04 7.85
CA ASN A 64 -6.71 -7.29 8.07
C ASN A 64 -7.18 -8.01 9.34
N TYR A 65 -7.35 -7.27 10.45
CA TYR A 65 -7.88 -7.86 11.68
C TYR A 65 -9.28 -8.44 11.48
N LEU A 66 -10.17 -7.71 10.81
CA LEU A 66 -11.53 -8.16 10.50
C LEU A 66 -11.51 -9.44 9.65
N LEU A 67 -10.77 -9.45 8.54
CA LEU A 67 -10.64 -10.61 7.64
C LEU A 67 -10.11 -11.83 8.40
N LYS A 68 -8.98 -11.70 9.12
CA LYS A 68 -8.43 -12.79 9.93
C LYS A 68 -9.43 -13.29 10.98
N ARG A 69 -10.21 -12.42 11.61
CA ARG A 69 -11.24 -12.84 12.60
C ARG A 69 -12.43 -13.54 11.95
N LEU A 70 -12.85 -13.11 10.76
CA LEU A 70 -13.92 -13.77 10.01
C LEU A 70 -13.48 -15.14 9.51
N GLU A 71 -12.29 -15.24 8.92
CA GLU A 71 -11.74 -16.49 8.38
C GLU A 71 -11.50 -17.56 9.46
N ASN A 72 -11.10 -17.14 10.67
CA ASN A 72 -10.90 -18.04 11.80
C ASN A 72 -12.21 -18.37 12.56
N SER A 73 -13.37 -18.05 11.99
CA SER A 73 -14.67 -18.25 12.64
C SER A 73 -15.67 -18.94 11.71
N PRO A 74 -16.56 -19.82 12.23
CA PRO A 74 -17.70 -20.35 11.46
C PRO A 74 -18.63 -19.25 10.93
N LEU A 75 -18.54 -18.04 11.49
CA LEU A 75 -19.35 -16.90 11.10
C LEU A 75 -19.21 -16.54 9.62
N LEU A 76 -18.01 -16.66 9.03
CA LEU A 76 -17.82 -16.36 7.61
C LEU A 76 -18.68 -17.27 6.73
N ALA A 77 -18.70 -18.58 7.02
CA ALA A 77 -19.52 -19.53 6.27
C ALA A 77 -21.03 -19.22 6.40
N ILE A 78 -21.48 -18.78 7.58
CA ILE A 78 -22.88 -18.38 7.80
C ILE A 78 -23.22 -17.12 6.99
N ILE A 79 -22.35 -16.11 7.03
CA ILE A 79 -22.52 -14.86 6.27
C ILE A 79 -22.56 -15.16 4.76
N GLN A 80 -21.66 -16.01 4.26
CA GLN A 80 -21.56 -16.31 2.83
C GLN A 80 -22.80 -17.01 2.25
N ARG A 81 -23.65 -17.64 3.07
CA ARG A 81 -24.94 -18.19 2.61
C ARG A 81 -25.91 -17.10 2.15
N CYS A 82 -25.82 -15.88 2.69
CA CYS A 82 -26.66 -14.75 2.32
C CYS A 82 -25.91 -13.64 1.56
N GLN A 83 -24.58 -13.57 1.72
CA GLN A 83 -23.71 -12.58 1.08
C GLN A 83 -22.38 -13.23 0.66
N PRO A 84 -22.40 -13.97 -0.47
CA PRO A 84 -21.24 -14.76 -0.90
C PRO A 84 -20.01 -13.90 -1.24
N ASP A 85 -20.22 -12.65 -1.64
CA ASP A 85 -19.23 -11.67 -2.08
C ASP A 85 -18.64 -10.80 -0.95
N LEU A 86 -19.13 -10.95 0.28
CA LEU A 86 -18.71 -10.09 1.39
C LEU A 86 -17.20 -10.15 1.62
N LYS A 87 -16.62 -11.35 1.56
CA LYS A 87 -15.17 -11.54 1.75
C LYS A 87 -14.36 -10.83 0.66
N SER A 88 -14.68 -11.09 -0.61
CA SER A 88 -13.96 -10.51 -1.74
C SER A 88 -14.02 -8.98 -1.73
N LYS A 89 -15.15 -8.40 -1.32
CA LYS A 89 -15.26 -6.95 -1.16
C LYS A 89 -14.25 -6.38 -0.16
N TYR A 90 -14.05 -7.04 0.98
CA TYR A 90 -13.05 -6.59 1.97
C TYR A 90 -11.61 -6.88 1.53
N GLU A 91 -11.40 -7.94 0.74
CA GLU A 91 -10.11 -8.17 0.07
C GLU A 91 -9.82 -7.04 -0.94
N ASP A 92 -10.80 -6.59 -1.72
CA ASP A 92 -10.66 -5.45 -2.64
C ASP A 92 -10.38 -4.14 -1.89
N ASP A 93 -11.10 -3.86 -0.81
CA ASP A 93 -10.87 -2.69 0.06
C ASP A 93 -9.46 -2.73 0.68
N PHE A 94 -8.97 -3.91 1.05
CA PHE A 94 -7.60 -4.12 1.52
C PHE A 94 -6.59 -3.80 0.41
N GLN A 95 -6.78 -4.32 -0.81
CA GLN A 95 -5.89 -4.04 -1.94
C GLN A 95 -5.86 -2.55 -2.30
N MET A 96 -7.00 -1.87 -2.24
CA MET A 96 -7.06 -0.43 -2.46
C MET A 96 -6.30 0.35 -1.39
N SER A 97 -6.44 -0.05 -0.12
CA SER A 97 -5.67 0.54 0.98
C SER A 97 -4.17 0.26 0.84
N LEU A 98 -3.78 -0.92 0.34
CA LEU A 98 -2.39 -1.27 0.06
C LEU A 98 -1.78 -0.36 -1.02
N LYS A 99 -2.55 -0.10 -2.09
CA LYS A 99 -2.17 0.86 -3.13
C LYS A 99 -2.05 2.28 -2.60
N ASP A 100 -2.92 2.69 -1.67
CA ASP A 100 -2.82 4.01 -1.05
C ASP A 100 -1.61 4.13 -0.12
N TYR A 101 -1.23 3.04 0.56
CA TYR A 101 0.02 2.97 1.33
C TYR A 101 1.23 3.24 0.44
N THR A 102 1.35 2.53 -0.69
CA THR A 102 2.54 2.63 -1.56
C THR A 102 2.76 4.01 -2.16
N ARG A 103 1.75 4.90 -2.13
CA ARG A 103 1.89 6.30 -2.51
C ARG A 103 2.94 7.07 -1.70
N CYS A 104 3.29 6.64 -0.48
CA CYS A 104 4.36 7.28 0.28
C CYS A 104 5.74 7.19 -0.40
N TYR A 105 5.94 6.24 -1.32
CA TYR A 105 7.16 6.11 -2.11
C TYR A 105 7.21 7.06 -3.32
N THR A 106 6.08 7.69 -3.70
CA THR A 106 5.97 8.55 -4.88
C THR A 106 7.05 9.64 -4.96
N PRO A 107 7.38 10.37 -3.88
CA PRO A 107 8.45 11.39 -3.94
C PRO A 107 9.82 10.79 -4.33
N LEU A 108 10.13 9.60 -3.84
CA LEU A 108 11.38 8.90 -4.16
C LEU A 108 11.37 8.40 -5.61
N VAL A 109 10.24 7.84 -6.07
CA VAL A 109 10.03 7.47 -7.48
C VAL A 109 10.28 8.67 -8.39
N ILE A 110 9.65 9.81 -8.10
CA ILE A 110 9.79 11.03 -8.90
C ILE A 110 11.25 11.52 -8.89
N ALA A 111 11.90 11.57 -7.73
CA ALA A 111 13.29 12.03 -7.61
C ALA A 111 14.26 11.18 -8.45
N ILE A 112 14.06 9.86 -8.49
CA ILE A 112 14.85 8.94 -9.31
C ILE A 112 14.52 9.13 -10.79
N GLN A 113 13.22 9.13 -11.13
CA GLN A 113 12.74 9.21 -12.51
C GLN A 113 13.19 10.49 -13.20
N GLN A 114 13.15 11.64 -12.51
CA GLN A 114 13.62 12.91 -13.04
C GLN A 114 15.07 12.86 -13.53
N MET A 115 15.96 12.18 -12.80
CA MET A 115 17.36 12.04 -13.20
C MET A 115 17.55 11.04 -14.34
N LEU A 116 16.78 9.94 -14.33
CA LEU A 116 16.80 8.96 -15.42
C LEU A 116 16.31 9.60 -16.73
N GLU A 117 15.26 10.41 -16.68
CA GLU A 117 14.75 11.17 -17.83
C GLU A 117 15.73 12.24 -18.29
N TYR A 118 16.34 12.98 -17.35
CA TYR A 118 17.37 13.96 -17.67
C TYR A 118 18.52 13.31 -18.45
N ASP A 119 19.00 12.14 -17.99
CA ASP A 119 20.04 11.40 -18.68
C ASP A 119 19.58 10.86 -20.04
N ASN A 120 18.33 10.42 -20.17
CA ASN A 120 17.82 9.92 -21.44
C ASN A 120 17.81 11.01 -22.53
N VAL A 121 17.51 12.25 -22.14
CA VAL A 121 17.50 13.41 -23.05
C VAL A 121 18.92 13.96 -23.30
N ASN A 122 19.71 14.13 -22.23
CA ASN A 122 21.00 14.83 -22.29
C ASN A 122 22.19 13.91 -22.55
N ARG A 123 22.01 12.59 -22.42
CA ARG A 123 23.02 11.53 -22.59
C ARG A 123 24.33 11.86 -21.87
N LEU A 124 24.34 11.71 -20.54
CA LEU A 124 25.52 12.11 -19.76
C LEU A 124 26.75 11.33 -20.24
N SER A 125 27.84 12.06 -20.44
CA SER A 125 29.12 11.44 -20.79
C SER A 125 29.57 10.46 -19.71
N ASP A 126 30.18 9.36 -20.13
CA ASP A 126 30.93 8.45 -19.25
C ASP A 126 32.35 8.96 -18.96
N GLY A 127 32.81 9.96 -19.72
CA GLY A 127 34.05 10.67 -19.48
C GLY A 127 33.81 11.93 -18.64
N LYS A 128 34.39 13.05 -19.08
CA LYS A 128 34.29 14.32 -18.36
C LYS A 128 32.88 14.92 -18.48
N LEU A 129 32.20 15.05 -17.34
CA LEU A 129 30.91 15.72 -17.25
C LEU A 129 31.02 17.24 -17.49
N ARG A 130 29.96 17.83 -18.05
CA ARG A 130 29.77 19.29 -18.10
C ARG A 130 29.39 19.80 -16.72
N ASP A 131 29.64 21.08 -16.43
CA ASP A 131 29.29 21.67 -15.13
C ASP A 131 27.81 21.52 -14.80
N ARG A 132 26.93 21.78 -15.77
CA ARG A 132 25.48 21.59 -15.63
C ARG A 132 25.10 20.15 -15.27
N ASP A 133 25.72 19.15 -15.87
CA ASP A 133 25.42 17.73 -15.58
C ASP A 133 25.88 17.37 -14.16
N ARG A 134 26.99 17.96 -13.69
CA ARG A 134 27.45 17.78 -12.30
C ARG A 134 26.47 18.39 -11.31
N GLU A 135 25.98 19.58 -11.59
CA GLU A 135 24.97 20.25 -10.76
C GLU A 135 23.68 19.44 -10.71
N GLN A 136 23.21 18.95 -11.86
CA GLN A 136 22.01 18.11 -11.93
C GLN A 136 22.14 16.82 -11.11
N LEU A 137 23.31 16.16 -11.15
CA LEU A 137 23.59 14.98 -10.32
C LEU A 137 23.58 15.32 -8.82
N LYS A 138 24.17 16.44 -8.42
CA LYS A 138 24.14 16.89 -7.02
C LYS A 138 22.73 17.14 -6.53
N GLU A 139 21.91 17.83 -7.32
CA GLU A 139 20.50 18.09 -7.02
C GLU A 139 19.69 16.80 -6.96
N SER A 140 19.92 15.88 -7.89
CA SER A 140 19.25 14.57 -7.91
C SER A 140 19.55 13.78 -6.64
N PHE A 141 20.82 13.60 -6.28
CA PHE A 141 21.20 12.88 -5.06
C PHE A 141 20.65 13.57 -3.79
N ALA A 142 20.64 14.91 -3.75
CA ALA A 142 20.03 15.64 -2.64
C ALA A 142 18.51 15.37 -2.53
N SER A 143 17.79 15.40 -3.66
CA SER A 143 16.35 15.11 -3.73
C SER A 143 16.04 13.67 -3.29
N VAL A 144 16.83 12.70 -3.76
CA VAL A 144 16.72 11.29 -3.38
C VAL A 144 16.96 11.10 -1.87
N ASN A 145 17.99 11.76 -1.32
CA ASN A 145 18.27 11.69 0.12
C ASN A 145 17.11 12.23 0.96
N ILE A 146 16.55 13.39 0.59
CA ILE A 146 15.40 13.99 1.26
C ILE A 146 14.18 13.05 1.18
N ALA A 147 13.94 12.46 0.01
CA ALA A 147 12.82 11.54 -0.17
C ALA A 147 12.96 10.27 0.69
N ILE A 148 14.17 9.69 0.78
CA ILE A 148 14.45 8.53 1.66
C ILE A 148 14.29 8.92 3.14
N ASP A 149 14.83 10.07 3.56
CA ASP A 149 14.74 10.56 4.94
C ASP A 149 13.27 10.74 5.36
N ASN A 150 12.47 11.40 4.52
CA ASN A 150 11.04 11.61 4.77
C ASN A 150 10.24 10.29 4.80
N LEU A 151 10.51 9.38 3.85
CA LEU A 151 9.87 8.07 3.81
C LEU A 151 10.16 7.28 5.09
N ARG A 152 11.42 7.26 5.52
CA ARG A 152 11.84 6.58 6.75
C ARG A 152 11.16 7.17 7.97
N GLN A 153 11.18 8.50 8.12
CA GLN A 153 10.54 9.17 9.24
C GLN A 153 9.04 8.82 9.30
N GLN A 154 8.35 8.97 8.17
CA GLN A 154 6.92 8.71 8.09
C GLN A 154 6.58 7.26 8.45
N CYS A 155 7.31 6.27 7.93
CA CYS A 155 7.03 4.85 8.20
C CYS A 155 7.42 4.42 9.63
N GLN A 156 8.31 5.16 10.30
CA GLN A 156 8.68 4.91 11.70
C GLN A 156 7.63 5.43 12.70
N GLU A 157 6.78 6.37 12.31
CA GLU A 157 5.69 6.90 13.15
C GLU A 157 4.46 5.97 13.17
N TYR A 158 4.36 5.05 12.21
CA TYR A 158 3.19 4.19 12.03
C TYR A 158 3.30 2.87 12.78
N ILE A 159 2.17 2.45 13.37
CA ILE A 159 2.05 1.19 14.09
C ILE A 159 1.25 0.21 13.23
N VAL A 160 1.84 -0.96 12.98
CA VAL A 160 1.20 -2.09 12.29
C VAL A 160 1.32 -3.31 13.19
N SER A 161 0.22 -3.69 13.84
CA SER A 161 0.24 -4.69 14.91
C SER A 161 0.53 -6.12 14.40
N ASP A 162 0.01 -6.45 13.22
CA ASP A 162 0.08 -7.79 12.65
C ASP A 162 1.42 -8.04 11.93
N VAL A 163 2.09 -9.15 12.25
CA VAL A 163 3.43 -9.48 11.73
C VAL A 163 3.40 -9.73 10.22
N ASP A 164 2.41 -10.47 9.73
CA ASP A 164 2.28 -10.80 8.31
C ASP A 164 1.99 -9.54 7.50
N LEU A 165 1.14 -8.65 8.03
CA LEU A 165 0.88 -7.36 7.40
C LEU A 165 2.13 -6.49 7.34
N ARG A 166 2.95 -6.44 8.39
CA ARG A 166 4.25 -5.73 8.34
C ARG A 166 5.13 -6.29 7.22
N TYR A 167 5.25 -7.61 7.15
CA TYR A 167 6.04 -8.28 6.12
C TYR A 167 5.53 -7.94 4.71
N GLN A 168 4.20 -7.99 4.51
CA GLN A 168 3.58 -7.66 3.22
C GLN A 168 3.86 -6.21 2.82
N LEU A 169 3.69 -5.24 3.72
CA LEU A 169 3.94 -3.82 3.42
C LEU A 169 5.40 -3.55 3.04
N ARG A 170 6.36 -4.16 3.75
CA ARG A 170 7.78 -4.07 3.41
C ARG A 170 8.08 -4.69 2.05
N THR A 171 7.47 -5.84 1.76
CA THR A 171 7.65 -6.54 0.48
C THR A 171 7.14 -5.69 -0.68
N GLU A 172 5.92 -5.14 -0.59
CA GLU A 172 5.36 -4.23 -1.60
C GLU A 172 6.24 -3.00 -1.82
N GLY A 173 6.72 -2.39 -0.73
CA GLY A 173 7.66 -1.27 -0.79
C GLY A 173 8.94 -1.62 -1.55
N LYS A 174 9.56 -2.77 -1.24
CA LYS A 174 10.77 -3.24 -1.91
C LYS A 174 10.52 -3.55 -3.39
N MET A 175 9.42 -4.23 -3.72
CA MET A 175 9.05 -4.54 -5.10
C MET A 175 8.86 -3.27 -5.94
N LEU A 176 8.32 -2.21 -5.34
CA LEU A 176 8.11 -0.94 -6.03
C LEU A 176 9.42 -0.19 -6.32
N ILE A 177 10.35 -0.14 -5.36
CA ILE A 177 11.45 0.85 -5.41
C ILE A 177 12.83 0.28 -5.73
N MET A 178 13.10 -0.98 -5.36
CA MET A 178 14.48 -1.47 -5.30
C MET A 178 15.15 -1.57 -6.67
N ASP A 179 14.43 -2.04 -7.69
CA ASP A 179 15.01 -2.20 -9.03
C ASP A 179 15.37 -0.85 -9.67
N MET A 180 14.47 0.12 -9.57
CA MET A 180 14.69 1.47 -10.05
C MET A 180 15.81 2.18 -9.29
N PHE A 181 15.87 2.04 -7.96
CA PHE A 181 16.96 2.63 -7.18
C PHE A 181 18.31 1.99 -7.48
N LYS A 182 18.38 0.66 -7.68
CA LYS A 182 19.60 -0.04 -8.12
C LYS A 182 20.06 0.47 -9.48
N THR A 183 19.13 0.62 -10.43
CA THR A 183 19.42 1.16 -11.77
C THR A 183 19.98 2.58 -11.69
N TYR A 184 19.32 3.46 -10.93
CA TYR A 184 19.78 4.82 -10.68
C TYR A 184 21.18 4.86 -10.05
N TYR A 185 21.37 4.11 -8.96
CA TYR A 185 22.62 4.09 -8.21
C TYR A 185 23.78 3.60 -9.09
N ASN A 186 23.62 2.45 -9.74
CA ASN A 186 24.67 1.87 -10.59
C ASN A 186 25.07 2.79 -11.74
N LYS A 187 24.11 3.53 -12.30
CA LYS A 187 24.34 4.43 -13.42
C LYS A 187 25.03 5.73 -13.04
N PHE A 188 24.71 6.29 -11.88
CA PHE A 188 25.13 7.66 -11.54
C PHE A 188 26.14 7.75 -10.41
N ALA A 189 26.16 6.79 -9.47
CA ALA A 189 27.02 6.88 -8.29
C ALA A 189 28.49 6.98 -8.67
N ASN A 190 28.96 6.23 -9.68
CA ASN A 190 30.38 6.21 -10.06
C ASN A 190 30.84 7.38 -10.95
N LYS A 191 29.92 8.27 -11.37
CA LYS A 191 30.30 9.43 -12.19
C LYS A 191 31.10 10.45 -11.37
N ASP A 192 32.06 11.12 -12.00
CA ASP A 192 32.90 12.14 -11.35
C ASP A 192 32.22 13.52 -11.34
N PHE A 193 31.18 13.65 -10.51
CA PHE A 193 30.39 14.88 -10.40
C PHE A 193 30.72 15.76 -9.20
N THR A 194 31.47 15.24 -8.23
CA THR A 194 31.80 15.95 -6.99
C THR A 194 33.05 15.37 -6.33
N LYS A 195 33.84 16.25 -5.69
CA LYS A 195 34.96 15.85 -4.83
C LYS A 195 34.51 15.40 -3.43
N ASN A 196 33.31 15.79 -3.00
CA ASN A 196 32.74 15.41 -1.72
C ASN A 196 31.60 14.42 -1.96
N ARG A 197 31.95 13.15 -2.22
CA ARG A 197 30.98 12.11 -2.60
C ARG A 197 30.04 11.74 -1.46
N GLU A 198 30.56 11.63 -0.24
CA GLU A 198 29.81 11.22 0.96
C GLU A 198 28.68 12.20 1.31
N LYS A 199 28.83 13.49 0.98
CA LYS A 199 27.76 14.49 1.15
C LYS A 199 26.52 14.17 0.31
N TYR A 200 26.70 13.60 -0.89
CA TYR A 200 25.62 13.40 -1.86
C TYR A 200 25.15 11.95 -1.91
N ILE A 201 26.07 10.99 -1.94
CA ILE A 201 25.76 9.57 -2.01
C ILE A 201 25.64 9.02 -0.57
N ARG A 202 24.52 9.34 0.10
CA ARG A 202 24.28 8.93 1.50
C ARG A 202 23.72 7.51 1.63
N TYR A 203 23.07 7.02 0.58
CA TYR A 203 22.36 5.74 0.58
C TYR A 203 22.82 4.89 -0.61
N ASP A 204 23.28 3.67 -0.31
CA ASP A 204 23.44 2.62 -1.31
C ASP A 204 22.21 1.69 -1.32
N PRO A 205 22.10 0.76 -2.30
CA PRO A 205 20.96 -0.15 -2.37
C PRO A 205 20.77 -1.02 -1.12
N ARG A 206 21.85 -1.45 -0.47
CA ARG A 206 21.76 -2.29 0.75
C ARG A 206 21.24 -1.48 1.92
N MET A 207 21.66 -0.22 2.03
CA MET A 207 21.17 0.70 3.06
C MET A 207 19.68 0.99 2.88
N LEU A 208 19.21 1.28 1.65
CA LEU A 208 17.78 1.50 1.41
C LEU A 208 16.95 0.25 1.73
N GLU A 209 17.41 -0.93 1.33
CA GLU A 209 16.74 -2.20 1.65
C GLU A 209 16.64 -2.40 3.16
N SER A 210 17.75 -2.20 3.88
CA SER A 210 17.78 -2.26 5.34
C SER A 210 16.84 -1.25 6.00
N ILE A 211 16.73 -0.03 5.47
CA ILE A 211 15.78 0.97 5.98
C ILE A 211 14.34 0.45 5.85
N ILE A 212 13.97 -0.09 4.70
CA ILE A 212 12.62 -0.62 4.45
C ILE A 212 12.36 -1.85 5.33
N ASP A 213 13.36 -2.72 5.50
CA ASP A 213 13.25 -3.90 6.37
C ASP A 213 12.99 -3.51 7.83
N ASN A 214 13.42 -2.33 8.29
CA ASN A 214 13.16 -1.83 9.64
C ASN A 214 11.85 -1.03 9.78
N PHE A 215 11.03 -0.90 8.73
CA PHE A 215 9.75 -0.18 8.84
C PHE A 215 8.78 -0.89 9.78
N PHE A 216 8.03 -0.11 10.57
CA PHE A 216 7.03 -0.60 11.52
C PHE A 216 7.60 -1.49 12.65
N GLU A 217 8.91 -1.45 12.93
CA GLU A 217 9.52 -2.21 14.03
C GLU A 217 9.48 -1.50 15.38
N ASN A 218 9.11 -0.22 15.40
CA ASN A 218 9.09 0.55 16.63
C ASN A 218 7.74 0.46 17.35
N ARG A 219 7.82 0.12 18.65
CA ARG A 219 6.79 0.20 19.71
C ARG A 219 5.67 -0.85 19.68
N LEU A 220 5.96 -1.99 20.31
CA LEU A 220 5.06 -2.53 21.34
C LEU A 220 5.52 -2.02 22.70
#